data_AF-A0A2H5XZ13-F1
#
_entry.id   AF-A0A2H5XZ13-F1
#
_cell.length_a   1.000
_cell.length_b   1.000
_cell.length_c   1.000
_cell.angle_alpha   90.00
_cell.angle_beta   90.00
_cell.angle_gamma   90.00
#
_symmetry.space_group_name_H-M   'P 1'
#
loop_
_entity.id
_entity.type
_entity.pdbx_description
1 polymer ?
#
loop_
_entity_poly.entity_id
_entity_poly.type
_entity_poly.pdbx_seq_one_letter_code
_entity_poly.pdbx_strand_id
1 'polypeptide(L)'
;MFSVEALPTVNAVLNTCSAVCLVSGRIAIARRRIELHRFCMLAAFAFSVLFLGSYLVYHFSTHIVTPFAGTGIWRPVYYTLLVLHSVLAATVPVLAVMTLWRAWQKDFRRHRALARWTFPIWLFVSISGVLVYLMLYHFFPGRS
;
A
#
# COMPACT_ATOMS: atom_id res chain seq x y z
N MET A 1 -18.30 -17.27 8.77
CA MET A 1 -17.10 -17.69 8.01
C MET A 1 -16.69 -16.50 7.16
N PHE A 2 -15.52 -15.90 7.39
CA PHE A 2 -15.04 -14.83 6.51
C PHE A 2 -14.67 -15.47 5.17
N SER A 3 -15.47 -15.23 4.14
CA SER A 3 -15.24 -15.75 2.80
C SER A 3 -13.94 -15.15 2.26
N VAL A 4 -12.99 -16.01 1.87
CA VAL A 4 -11.67 -15.64 1.31
C VAL A 4 -11.81 -14.71 0.09
N GLU A 5 -12.96 -14.73 -0.57
CA GLU A 5 -13.37 -13.86 -1.67
C GLU A 5 -13.47 -12.37 -1.32
N ALA A 6 -13.69 -12.01 -0.06
CA ALA A 6 -13.76 -10.60 0.37
C ALA A 6 -12.37 -9.99 0.63
N LEU A 7 -11.31 -10.81 0.73
CA LEU A 7 -9.96 -10.36 1.05
C LEU A 7 -9.36 -9.38 0.04
N PRO A 8 -9.58 -9.51 -1.29
CA PRO A 8 -9.13 -8.51 -2.26
C PRO A 8 -9.75 -7.13 -2.03
N THR A 9 -11.05 -7.05 -1.72
CA THR A 9 -11.73 -5.79 -1.42
C THR A 9 -11.22 -5.20 -0.11
N VAL A 10 -11.02 -6.01 0.92
CA VAL A 10 -10.40 -5.58 2.19
C VAL A 10 -9.00 -5.03 1.94
N ASN A 11 -8.20 -5.69 1.12
CA ASN A 11 -6.85 -5.26 0.76
C ASN A 11 -6.83 -3.92 0.04
N ALA A 12 -7.78 -3.68 -0.87
CA ALA A 12 -7.94 -2.40 -1.55
C ALA A 12 -8.36 -1.28 -0.59
N VAL A 13 -9.29 -1.57 0.32
CA VAL A 13 -9.73 -0.60 1.36
C VAL A 13 -8.57 -0.25 2.29
N LEU A 14 -7.81 -1.23 2.76
CA LEU A 14 -6.65 -1.01 3.63
C LEU A 14 -5.58 -0.14 2.95
N ASN A 15 -5.29 -0.39 1.67
CA ASN A 15 -4.38 0.47 0.90
C ASN A 15 -4.92 1.89 0.70
N THR A 16 -6.23 2.02 0.46
CA THR A 16 -6.88 3.34 0.34
C THR A 16 -6.74 4.11 1.66
N CYS A 17 -7.05 3.48 2.79
CA CYS A 17 -6.89 4.07 4.11
C CYS A 17 -5.43 4.46 4.38
N SER A 18 -4.46 3.60 4.02
CA SER A 18 -3.04 3.90 4.12
C SER A 18 -2.66 5.14 3.29
N ALA A 19 -3.08 5.21 2.02
CA ALA A 19 -2.83 6.35 1.14
C ALA A 19 -3.41 7.66 1.70
N VAL A 20 -4.65 7.62 2.20
CA VAL A 20 -5.30 8.78 2.84
C VAL A 20 -4.54 9.23 4.09
N CYS A 21 -4.12 8.29 4.93
CA CYS A 21 -3.31 8.60 6.11
C CYS A 21 -1.96 9.20 5.73
N LEU A 22 -1.27 8.69 4.70
CA LEU A 22 0.01 9.22 4.24
C LEU A 22 -0.14 10.67 3.74
N VAL A 23 -1.12 10.93 2.88
CA VAL A 23 -1.38 12.29 2.36
C VAL A 23 -1.76 13.23 3.50
N SER A 24 -2.64 12.80 4.40
CA SER A 24 -3.05 13.58 5.58
C SER A 24 -1.87 13.87 6.50
N GLY A 25 -1.00 12.89 6.74
CA GLY A 25 0.21 13.03 7.53
C GLY A 25 1.22 14.00 6.89
N ARG A 26 1.31 14.00 5.55
CA ARG A 26 2.17 14.94 4.80
C ARG A 26 1.66 16.38 4.86
N ILE A 27 0.34 16.56 4.82
CA ILE A 27 -0.30 17.87 4.99
C ILE A 27 -0.14 18.36 6.44
N ALA A 28 -0.32 17.47 7.43
CA ALA A 28 -0.18 17.78 8.84
C ALA A 28 1.23 18.30 9.17
N ILE A 29 2.29 17.62 8.69
CA ILE A 29 3.67 18.08 8.93
C ILE A 29 3.99 19.38 8.20
N ALA A 30 3.43 19.62 7.01
CA ALA A 30 3.55 20.90 6.31
C ALA A 30 2.96 22.06 7.13
N ARG A 31 1.87 21.78 7.87
CA ARG A 31 1.22 22.71 8.80
C ARG A 31 1.81 22.68 10.21
N ARG A 32 2.96 22.03 10.42
CA ARG A 32 3.63 21.84 11.73
C ARG A 32 2.77 21.16 12.80
N ARG A 33 1.73 20.41 12.42
CA ARG A 33 0.89 19.61 13.33
C ARG A 33 1.53 18.25 13.56
N ILE A 34 2.52 18.20 14.46
CA ILE A 34 3.39 17.02 14.67
C ILE A 34 2.61 15.82 15.22
N GLU A 35 1.72 16.03 16.19
CA GLU A 35 0.92 14.94 16.78
C GLU A 35 0.01 14.28 15.73
N LEU A 36 -0.67 15.09 14.91
CA LEU A 36 -1.50 14.57 13.81
C LEU A 36 -0.65 13.83 12.77
N HIS A 37 0.53 14.37 12.40
CA HIS A 37 1.46 13.67 11.53
C HIS A 37 1.82 12.30 12.09
N ARG A 38 2.24 12.23 13.36
CA ARG A 38 2.61 10.98 14.02
C ARG A 38 1.46 9.98 14.03
N PHE A 39 0.26 10.41 14.40
CA PHE A 39 -0.94 9.57 14.38
C PHE A 39 -1.19 9.01 12.97
N CYS A 40 -1.18 9.85 11.95
CA CYS A 40 -1.36 9.44 10.56
C CYS A 40 -0.30 8.43 10.09
N MET A 41 0.98 8.64 10.42
CA MET A 41 2.06 7.73 10.00
C MET A 41 1.94 6.36 10.69
N LEU A 42 1.55 6.32 11.97
CA LEU A 42 1.31 5.07 12.69
C LEU A 42 0.06 4.34 12.17
N ALA A 43 -1.02 5.07 11.86
CA ALA A 43 -2.22 4.49 11.25
C ALA A 43 -1.92 3.92 9.86
N ALA A 44 -1.19 4.65 9.00
CA ALA A 44 -0.76 4.15 7.69
C ALA A 44 0.10 2.88 7.81
N PHE A 45 1.01 2.84 8.80
CA PHE A 45 1.81 1.65 9.10
C PHE A 45 0.93 0.47 9.50
N ALA A 46 0.00 0.67 10.43
CA ALA A 46 -0.94 -0.36 10.87
C ALA A 46 -1.77 -0.92 9.70
N PHE A 47 -2.35 -0.05 8.86
CA PHE A 47 -3.08 -0.49 7.67
C PHE A 47 -2.20 -1.27 6.69
N SER A 48 -0.94 -0.86 6.50
CA SER A 48 0.00 -1.56 5.63
C SER A 48 0.38 -2.95 6.17
N VAL A 49 0.54 -3.10 7.48
CA VAL A 49 0.79 -4.41 8.13
C VAL A 49 -0.44 -5.30 8.00
N LEU A 50 -1.64 -4.78 8.25
CA LEU A 50 -2.89 -5.51 8.07
C LEU A 50 -3.08 -5.95 6.62
N PHE A 51 -2.79 -5.06 5.66
CA PHE A 51 -2.82 -5.40 4.23
C PHE A 51 -1.87 -6.54 3.90
N LEU A 52 -0.62 -6.47 4.37
CA LEU A 52 0.37 -7.52 4.10
C LEU A 52 -0.07 -8.86 4.69
N GLY A 53 -0.57 -8.87 5.93
CA GLY A 53 -1.10 -10.09 6.56
C GLY A 53 -2.26 -10.68 5.77
N SER A 54 -3.26 -9.87 5.43
CA SER A 54 -4.42 -10.28 4.64
C SER A 54 -4.04 -10.75 3.23
N TYR A 55 -3.10 -10.08 2.57
CA TYR A 55 -2.55 -10.47 1.27
C TYR A 55 -1.85 -11.83 1.31
N LEU A 56 -0.98 -12.05 2.31
CA LEU A 56 -0.28 -13.32 2.47
C LEU A 56 -1.26 -14.45 2.76
N VAL A 57 -2.23 -14.22 3.65
CA VAL A 57 -3.29 -15.20 3.94
C VAL A 57 -4.07 -15.56 2.66
N TYR A 58 -4.48 -14.56 1.88
CA TYR A 58 -5.14 -14.78 0.60
C TYR A 58 -4.24 -15.60 -0.34
N HIS A 59 -3.00 -15.17 -0.56
CA HIS A 59 -2.08 -15.80 -1.50
C HIS A 59 -1.73 -17.25 -1.16
N PHE A 60 -1.51 -17.55 0.13
CA PHE A 60 -1.26 -18.92 0.60
C PHE A 60 -2.51 -19.79 0.63
N SER A 61 -3.70 -19.20 0.83
CA SER A 61 -4.94 -19.98 0.92
C SER A 61 -5.56 -20.28 -0.44
N THR A 62 -5.40 -19.40 -1.43
CA THR A 62 -6.12 -19.55 -2.70
C THR A 62 -5.32 -20.22 -3.81
N HIS A 63 -3.99 -20.26 -3.81
CA HIS A 63 -3.11 -20.82 -4.87
C HIS A 63 -3.46 -20.45 -6.34
N ILE A 64 -4.53 -19.67 -6.56
CA ILE A 64 -5.15 -19.36 -7.84
C ILE A 64 -4.83 -17.91 -8.13
N VAL A 65 -3.98 -17.70 -9.14
CA VAL A 65 -3.75 -16.39 -9.72
C VAL A 65 -4.96 -16.09 -10.60
N THR A 66 -5.79 -15.12 -10.21
CA THR A 66 -6.89 -14.65 -11.05
C THR A 66 -6.30 -14.08 -12.35
N PRO A 67 -6.59 -14.68 -13.51
CA PRO A 67 -6.02 -14.22 -14.77
C PRO A 67 -6.64 -12.86 -15.12
N PHE A 68 -5.79 -11.90 -15.51
CA PHE A 68 -6.25 -10.60 -15.97
C PHE A 68 -6.92 -10.76 -17.35
N ALA A 69 -8.22 -10.45 -17.42
CA ALA A 69 -9.04 -10.63 -18.62
C ALA A 69 -8.87 -9.53 -19.68
N GLY A 70 -8.14 -8.45 -19.38
CA GLY A 70 -7.91 -7.36 -20.32
C GLY A 70 -7.04 -7.76 -21.52
N THR A 71 -7.38 -7.26 -22.70
CA THR A 71 -6.67 -7.52 -23.97
C THR A 71 -5.91 -6.28 -24.47
N GLY A 72 -5.05 -6.47 -25.48
CA GLY A 72 -4.32 -5.38 -26.13
C GLY A 72 -3.32 -4.69 -25.20
N ILE A 73 -3.29 -3.34 -25.24
CA ILE A 73 -2.34 -2.51 -24.47
C ILE A 73 -2.55 -2.60 -22.95
N TRP A 74 -3.75 -2.97 -22.48
CA TRP A 74 -4.07 -3.01 -21.06
C TRP A 74 -3.39 -4.16 -20.32
N ARG A 75 -3.11 -5.27 -21.01
CA ARG A 75 -2.42 -6.43 -20.44
C ARG A 75 -0.97 -6.12 -20.02
N PRO A 76 -0.09 -5.59 -20.91
CA PRO A 76 1.25 -5.21 -20.48
C PRO A 76 1.24 -4.09 -19.44
N VAL A 77 0.33 -3.10 -19.54
CA VAL A 77 0.19 -2.04 -18.52
C VAL A 77 -0.12 -2.63 -17.14
N TYR A 78 -1.09 -3.56 -17.06
CA TYR A 78 -1.44 -4.23 -15.80
C TYR A 78 -0.25 -4.99 -15.21
N TYR A 79 0.42 -5.83 -16.00
CA TYR A 79 1.54 -6.64 -15.50
C TYR A 79 2.75 -5.79 -15.12
N THR A 80 3.05 -4.72 -15.87
CA THR A 80 4.10 -3.77 -15.50
C THR A 80 3.76 -3.09 -14.18
N LEU A 81 2.52 -2.63 -14.00
CA LEU A 81 2.07 -2.00 -12.76
C LEU A 81 2.13 -2.99 -11.59
N LEU A 82 1.67 -4.23 -11.80
CA LEU A 82 1.67 -5.29 -10.79
C LEU A 82 3.08 -5.65 -10.33
N VAL A 83 4.03 -5.80 -11.28
CA VAL A 83 5.44 -6.07 -10.97
C VAL A 83 6.05 -4.89 -10.21
N LEU A 84 5.88 -3.67 -10.69
CA LEU A 84 6.40 -2.47 -10.02
C LEU A 84 5.84 -2.31 -8.62
N HIS A 85 4.53 -2.47 -8.46
CA HIS A 85 3.85 -2.45 -7.17
C HIS A 85 4.45 -3.50 -6.23
N SER A 86 4.56 -4.75 -6.67
CA SER A 86 5.00 -5.86 -5.81
C SER A 86 6.46 -5.71 -5.38
N VAL A 87 7.35 -5.34 -6.30
CA VAL A 87 8.78 -5.12 -6.01
C VAL A 87 8.96 -3.96 -5.04
N LEU A 88 8.28 -2.82 -5.28
CA LEU A 88 8.37 -1.68 -4.38
C LEU A 88 7.69 -1.96 -3.03
N ALA A 89 6.58 -2.69 -3.01
CA ALA A 89 5.88 -3.07 -1.79
C ALA A 89 6.77 -3.88 -0.85
N ALA A 90 7.62 -4.77 -1.36
CA ALA A 90 8.57 -5.52 -0.55
C ALA A 90 9.56 -4.62 0.22
N THR A 91 9.87 -3.43 -0.31
CA THR A 91 10.78 -2.47 0.33
C THR A 91 10.10 -1.62 1.41
N VAL A 92 8.77 -1.43 1.33
CA VAL A 92 8.01 -0.52 2.20
C VAL A 92 8.10 -0.90 3.69
N PRO A 93 7.92 -2.18 4.11
CA PRO A 93 8.02 -2.55 5.52
C PRO A 93 9.37 -2.16 6.13
N VAL A 94 10.47 -2.44 5.43
CA VAL A 94 11.83 -2.11 5.89
C VAL A 94 12.00 -0.60 6.01
N LEU A 95 11.64 0.15 4.96
CA LEU A 95 11.76 1.61 4.96
C LEU A 95 10.87 2.28 6.01
N ALA A 96 9.64 1.79 6.19
CA ALA A 96 8.70 2.31 7.17
C ALA A 96 9.20 2.07 8.60
N VAL A 97 9.66 0.86 8.92
CA VAL A 97 10.24 0.53 10.23
C VAL A 97 11.47 1.38 10.50
N MET A 98 12.40 1.50 9.56
CA MET A 98 13.58 2.34 9.72
C MET A 98 13.20 3.81 9.95
N THR A 99 12.20 4.33 9.22
CA THR A 99 11.74 5.72 9.34
C THR A 99 11.09 5.99 10.69
N LEU A 100 10.25 5.06 11.17
CA LEU A 100 9.61 5.12 12.49
C LEU A 100 10.63 4.97 13.63
N TRP A 101 11.59 4.07 13.49
CA TRP A 101 12.66 3.86 14.46
C TRP A 101 13.51 5.12 14.66
N ARG A 102 13.86 5.83 13.57
CA ARG A 102 14.56 7.13 13.66
C ARG A 102 13.74 8.19 14.38
N ALA A 103 12.41 8.21 14.18
CA ALA A 103 11.52 9.10 14.91
C ALA A 103 11.47 8.75 16.41
N TRP A 104 11.45 7.46 16.75
CA TRP A 104 11.51 6.98 18.14
C TRP A 104 12.79 7.40 18.85
N GLN A 105 13.94 7.32 18.17
CA GLN A 105 15.23 7.79 18.68
C GLN A 105 15.33 9.33 18.74
N LYS A 106 14.29 10.07 18.37
CA LYS A 106 14.28 11.54 18.26
C LYS A 106 15.35 12.09 17.27
N ASP A 107 15.87 11.25 16.36
CA ASP A 107 16.79 11.66 15.30
C ASP A 107 16.00 12.18 14.09
N PHE A 108 15.39 13.35 14.26
CA PHE A 108 14.53 13.95 13.25
C PHE A 108 15.27 14.33 11.96
N ARG A 109 16.59 14.58 12.05
CA ARG A 109 17.44 14.89 10.89
C ARG A 109 17.52 13.68 9.96
N ARG A 110 17.90 12.51 10.50
CA ARG A 110 17.95 11.28 9.70
C ARG A 110 16.57 10.76 9.34
N HIS A 111 15.56 10.92 10.21
CA HIS A 111 14.17 10.63 9.88
C HIS A 111 13.73 11.39 8.62
N ARG A 112 13.95 12.71 8.54
CA ARG A 112 13.56 13.51 7.37
C ARG A 112 14.33 13.12 6.11
N ALA A 113 15.61 12.80 6.26
CA ALA A 113 16.46 12.34 5.15
C ALA A 113 16.00 11.01 4.56
N LEU A 114 15.45 10.10 5.38
CA LEU A 114 14.89 8.83 4.91
C LEU A 114 13.45 9.01 4.41
N ALA A 115 12.63 9.79 5.14
CA ALA A 115 11.23 10.02 4.82
C ALA A 115 11.01 10.66 3.44
N ARG A 116 11.98 11.42 2.90
CA ARG A 116 11.91 11.97 1.53
C ARG A 116 11.81 10.88 0.45
N TRP A 117 12.34 9.69 0.74
CA TRP A 117 12.32 8.53 -0.15
C TRP A 117 11.23 7.55 0.25
N THR A 118 11.09 7.28 1.56
CA THR A 118 10.04 6.40 2.08
C THR A 118 8.64 6.89 1.69
N PHE A 119 8.36 8.19 1.83
CA PHE A 119 7.04 8.74 1.55
C PHE A 119 6.54 8.51 0.11
N PRO A 120 7.27 8.91 -0.96
CA PRO A 120 6.80 8.71 -2.33
C PRO A 120 6.68 7.23 -2.70
N ILE A 121 7.62 6.38 -2.25
CA ILE A 121 7.56 4.93 -2.51
C ILE A 121 6.32 4.33 -1.84
N TRP A 122 6.10 4.67 -0.56
CA TRP A 122 4.98 4.14 0.20
C TRP A 122 3.64 4.60 -0.37
N LEU A 123 3.53 5.89 -0.72
CA LEU A 123 2.32 6.42 -1.36
C LEU A 123 2.07 5.79 -2.73
N PHE A 124 3.11 5.61 -3.56
CA PHE A 124 3.00 4.95 -4.84
C PHE A 124 2.46 3.52 -4.68
N VAL A 125 3.03 2.74 -3.76
CA VAL A 125 2.59 1.37 -3.48
C VAL A 125 1.13 1.35 -3.04
N SER A 126 0.72 2.22 -2.10
CA SER A 126 -0.67 2.25 -1.64
C SER A 126 -1.67 2.62 -2.75
N ILE A 127 -1.34 3.59 -3.62
CA ILE A 127 -2.22 3.95 -4.74
C ILE A 127 -2.26 2.85 -5.81
N SER A 128 -1.10 2.31 -6.20
CA SER A 128 -1.01 1.27 -7.21
C SER A 128 -1.70 -0.03 -6.78
N GLY A 129 -1.72 -0.36 -5.48
CA GLY A 129 -2.47 -1.52 -4.96
C GLY A 129 -3.98 -1.38 -5.19
N VAL A 130 -4.53 -0.18 -5.00
CA VAL A 130 -5.94 0.11 -5.31
C VAL A 130 -6.19 0.04 -6.81
N LEU A 131 -5.29 0.57 -7.64
CA LEU A 131 -5.43 0.53 -9.09
C LEU A 131 -5.40 -0.90 -9.63
N VAL A 132 -4.50 -1.76 -9.14
CA VAL A 132 -4.44 -3.18 -9.51
C VAL A 132 -5.77 -3.86 -9.19
N TYR A 133 -6.35 -3.61 -8.01
CA TYR A 133 -7.67 -4.13 -7.64
C TYR A 133 -8.77 -3.62 -8.59
N LEU A 134 -8.83 -2.32 -8.85
CA LEU A 134 -9.84 -1.74 -9.75
C LEU A 134 -9.74 -2.29 -11.17
N MET A 135 -8.51 -2.44 -11.69
CA MET A 135 -8.28 -3.02 -13.01
C MET A 135 -8.78 -4.46 -13.09
N LEU A 136 -8.50 -5.26 -12.05
CA LEU A 136 -8.82 -6.69 -12.04
C LEU A 136 -10.31 -6.98 -11.81
N TYR A 137 -10.97 -6.21 -10.94
CA TYR A 137 -12.34 -6.52 -10.50
C TYR A 137 -13.42 -5.59 -11.08
N HIS A 138 -13.09 -4.36 -11.49
CA HIS A 138 -14.08 -3.37 -11.92
C HIS A 138 -13.95 -2.95 -13.39
N PHE A 139 -12.73 -2.72 -13.89
CA PHE A 139 -12.53 -2.28 -15.28
C PHE A 139 -12.51 -3.43 -16.28
N PHE A 140 -11.94 -4.57 -15.89
CA PHE A 140 -11.89 -5.78 -16.70
C PHE A 140 -12.37 -6.99 -15.90
N PRO A 141 -13.64 -6.98 -15.40
CA PRO A 141 -14.17 -8.14 -14.71
C PRO A 141 -14.09 -9.32 -15.67
N GLY A 142 -13.35 -10.37 -15.26
CA GLY A 142 -13.38 -11.64 -15.97
C GLY A 142 -14.83 -12.10 -16.01
N ARG A 143 -15.41 -12.20 -17.20
CA ARG A 143 -16.74 -12.78 -17.37
C ARG A 143 -16.65 -14.22 -16.88
N SER A 144 -17.36 -14.51 -15.78
CA SER A 144 -17.71 -15.86 -15.34
C SER A 144 -18.47 -16.58 -16.44
#